data_AF-A0A934XQE1-F1
#
_entry.id   AF-A0A934XQE1-F1
#
_cell.length_a   1.000
_cell.length_b   1.000
_cell.length_c   1.000
_cell.angle_alpha   90.00
_cell.angle_beta   90.00
_cell.angle_gamma   90.00
#
_symmetry.space_group_name_H-M   'P 1'
#
loop_
_entity.id
_entity.type
_entity.pdbx_description
1 polymer ?
#
loop_
_entity_poly.entity_id
_entity_poly.type
_entity_poly.pdbx_seq_one_letter_code
_entity_poly.pdbx_strand_id
1 'polypeptide(L)'
;MSRPPSTRPRVSLFPQTQQDLTTKCSCPDAANPCKHLAAVFYLLGERFDQDPFLIFRLRGRTREEILGALRAGRQGYGAERQGHGAAAAIGAAAEKLTDGRPLEELIPTFWQEGAPLEHFTVSIAAPEVGAVLLKRLGAPPLGQDATEVSATLTRTYAIVTSQALDLAFGGEEEDEPATA
;
A
#
# COMPACT_ATOMS: atom_id res chain seq x y z
N MET A 1 -9.52 -18.49 24.33
CA MET A 1 -8.45 -18.19 23.35
C MET A 1 -8.21 -16.69 23.38
N SER A 2 -7.29 -16.25 24.25
CA SER A 2 -7.01 -14.83 24.49
C SER A 2 -5.90 -14.37 23.56
N ARG A 3 -6.20 -13.40 22.69
CA ARG A 3 -5.26 -12.83 21.72
C ARG A 3 -4.22 -11.96 22.44
N PRO A 4 -2.93 -11.97 22.07
CA PRO A 4 -1.91 -11.16 22.75
C PRO A 4 -2.17 -9.65 22.59
N PRO A 5 -1.74 -8.82 23.55
CA PRO A 5 -1.99 -7.38 23.53
C PRO A 5 -1.13 -6.70 22.46
N SER A 6 -1.76 -6.18 21.41
CA SER A 6 -1.10 -5.23 20.51
C SER A 6 -0.97 -3.88 21.23
N THR A 7 0.26 -3.44 21.48
CA THR A 7 0.65 -2.17 22.14
C THR A 7 0.34 -0.90 21.34
N ARG A 8 -0.68 -0.91 20.48
CA ARG A 8 -1.16 0.29 19.79
C ARG A 8 -2.47 0.74 20.41
N PRO A 9 -2.62 2.01 20.84
CA PRO A 9 -3.90 2.51 21.27
C PRO A 9 -4.89 2.35 20.12
N ARG A 10 -5.89 1.49 20.31
CA ARG A 10 -6.99 1.31 19.37
C ARG A 10 -7.91 2.52 19.52
N VAL A 11 -7.65 3.55 18.73
CA VAL A 11 -8.58 4.68 18.61
C VAL A 11 -9.80 4.18 17.82
N SER A 12 -10.95 4.13 18.48
CA SER A 12 -12.20 3.79 17.81
C SER A 12 -12.64 4.95 16.92
N LEU A 13 -12.88 4.67 15.64
CA LEU A 13 -13.43 5.65 14.70
C LEU A 13 -14.95 5.79 14.88
N PHE A 14 -15.61 4.83 15.49
CA PHE A 14 -17.05 4.86 15.75
C PHE A 14 -17.33 5.09 17.24
N PRO A 15 -18.47 5.75 17.55
CA PRO A 15 -19.03 5.75 18.91
C PRO A 15 -19.08 4.31 19.46
N GLN A 16 -18.58 4.10 20.67
CA GLN A 16 -18.60 2.80 21.35
C GLN A 16 -19.77 2.72 22.33
N THR A 17 -20.15 3.86 22.90
CA THR A 17 -21.23 3.99 23.87
C THR A 17 -22.28 4.98 23.38
N GLN A 18 -23.48 4.93 23.94
CA GLN A 18 -24.52 5.93 23.64
C GLN A 18 -24.10 7.35 24.06
N GLN A 19 -23.20 7.49 25.04
CA GLN A 19 -22.71 8.79 25.51
C GLN A 19 -21.76 9.45 24.51
N ASP A 20 -21.16 8.66 23.62
CA ASP A 20 -20.26 9.16 22.57
C ASP A 20 -21.02 9.86 21.44
N LEU A 21 -22.34 9.73 21.39
CA LEU A 21 -23.18 10.27 20.33
C LEU A 21 -24.36 11.06 20.90
N THR A 22 -24.24 12.38 20.90
CA THR A 22 -25.35 13.26 21.26
C THR A 22 -26.24 13.52 20.04
N THR A 23 -27.46 13.03 20.08
CA THR A 23 -28.46 13.19 19.03
C THR A 23 -29.67 13.98 19.51
N LYS A 24 -30.17 14.86 18.65
CA LYS A 24 -31.38 15.64 18.89
C LYS A 24 -32.25 15.58 17.64
N CYS A 25 -33.53 15.33 17.82
CA CYS A 25 -34.54 15.40 16.76
C CYS A 25 -35.71 16.25 17.27
N SER A 26 -36.31 17.06 16.41
CA SER A 26 -37.47 17.89 16.73
C SER A 26 -38.81 17.15 16.59
N CYS A 27 -38.78 15.82 16.45
CA CYS A 27 -39.98 15.01 16.33
C CYS A 27 -40.68 14.81 17.69
N PRO A 28 -41.99 14.54 17.72
CA PRO A 28 -42.74 14.29 18.96
C PRO A 28 -42.43 12.94 19.62
N ASP A 29 -41.49 12.15 19.08
CA ASP A 29 -41.09 10.86 19.61
C ASP A 29 -40.06 11.03 20.75
N ALA A 30 -40.36 10.43 21.91
CA ALA A 30 -39.50 10.48 23.10
C ALA A 30 -38.34 9.47 23.06
N ALA A 31 -38.32 8.55 22.09
CA ALA A 31 -37.24 7.58 21.93
C ALA A 31 -35.95 8.24 21.39
N ASN A 32 -34.79 7.80 21.89
CA ASN A 32 -33.48 8.17 21.35
C ASN A 32 -32.59 6.92 21.15
N PRO A 33 -32.27 6.52 19.91
CA PRO A 33 -32.66 7.16 18.64
C PRO A 33 -34.13 6.90 18.27
N CYS A 34 -34.84 7.95 17.83
CA CYS A 34 -36.16 7.82 17.20
C CYS A 34 -36.04 7.27 15.77
N LYS A 35 -37.16 6.90 15.14
CA LYS A 35 -37.16 6.38 13.75
C LYS A 35 -36.48 7.30 12.73
N HIS A 36 -36.54 8.61 12.93
CA HIS A 36 -35.88 9.58 12.05
C HIS A 36 -34.37 9.57 12.22
N LEU A 37 -33.88 9.55 13.47
CA LEU A 37 -32.45 9.42 13.75
C LEU A 37 -31.92 8.09 13.25
N ALA A 38 -32.68 7.01 13.40
CA ALA A 38 -32.33 5.70 12.84
C ALA A 38 -32.21 5.75 11.31
N ALA A 39 -33.16 6.38 10.61
CA ALA A 39 -33.10 6.56 9.16
C ALA A 39 -31.87 7.40 8.74
N VAL A 40 -31.56 8.48 9.47
CA VAL A 40 -30.37 9.30 9.21
C VAL A 40 -29.09 8.48 9.42
N PHE A 41 -29.00 7.66 10.47
CA PHE A 41 -27.83 6.80 10.69
C PHE A 41 -27.66 5.76 9.61
N TYR A 42 -28.75 5.20 9.10
CA TYR A 42 -28.70 4.24 8.00
C TYR A 42 -28.13 4.87 6.73
N LEU A 43 -28.66 6.04 6.34
CA LEU A 43 -28.14 6.81 5.20
C LEU A 43 -26.69 7.24 5.42
N LEU A 44 -26.33 7.63 6.64
CA LEU A 44 -24.97 8.01 6.97
C LEU A 44 -24.01 6.81 6.83
N GLY A 45 -24.43 5.62 7.23
CA GLY A 45 -23.69 4.36 7.02
C GLY A 45 -23.43 4.11 5.54
N GLU A 46 -24.45 4.19 4.69
CA GLU A 46 -24.31 4.03 3.24
C GLU A 46 -23.32 5.05 2.64
N ARG A 47 -23.34 6.30 3.13
CA ARG A 47 -22.38 7.32 2.71
C ARG A 47 -20.95 7.03 3.18
N PHE A 48 -20.77 6.39 4.34
CA PHE A 48 -19.45 5.94 4.78
C PHE A 48 -18.91 4.79 3.94
N ASP A 49 -19.77 3.89 3.49
CA ASP A 49 -19.38 2.81 2.58
C ASP A 49 -18.90 3.36 1.23
N GLN A 50 -19.51 4.46 0.75
CA GLN A 50 -19.12 5.16 -0.48
C GLN A 50 -17.86 6.04 -0.31
N ASP A 51 -17.78 6.85 0.76
CA ASP A 51 -16.63 7.70 1.09
C ASP A 51 -16.20 7.49 2.56
N PRO A 52 -15.23 6.58 2.81
CA PRO A 52 -14.71 6.34 4.14
C PRO A 52 -14.03 7.57 4.77
N PHE A 53 -13.62 8.58 4.00
CA PHE A 53 -13.01 9.79 4.55
C PHE A 53 -14.03 10.73 5.20
N LEU A 54 -15.32 10.54 4.96
CA LEU A 54 -16.38 11.34 5.55
C LEU A 54 -16.38 11.27 7.09
N ILE A 55 -16.03 10.12 7.69
CA ILE A 55 -15.93 9.99 9.16
C ILE A 55 -14.84 10.88 9.77
N PHE A 56 -13.74 11.09 9.05
CA PHE A 56 -12.66 11.98 9.47
C PHE A 56 -13.05 13.44 9.26
N ARG A 57 -13.77 13.74 8.18
CA ARG A 57 -14.31 15.06 7.89
C ARG A 57 -15.27 15.52 8.99
N LEU A 58 -16.14 14.62 9.47
CA LEU A 58 -17.02 14.85 10.63
C LEU A 58 -16.24 15.09 11.94
N ARG A 59 -15.00 14.60 12.04
CA ARG A 59 -14.07 14.88 13.13
C ARG A 59 -13.16 16.09 12.88
N GLY A 60 -13.45 16.90 11.85
CA GLY A 60 -12.68 18.10 11.53
C GLY A 60 -11.32 17.82 10.89
N ARG A 61 -11.14 16.65 10.25
CA ARG A 61 -9.92 16.30 9.51
C ARG A 61 -10.22 16.05 8.04
N THR A 62 -9.48 16.72 7.17
CA THR A 62 -9.55 16.53 5.72
C THR A 62 -8.84 15.24 5.30
N ARG A 63 -9.15 14.77 4.09
CA ARG A 63 -8.50 13.60 3.50
C ARG A 63 -6.99 13.81 3.36
N GLU A 64 -6.60 15.02 2.96
CA GLU A 64 -5.21 15.41 2.73
C GLU A 64 -4.43 15.42 4.04
N GLU A 65 -5.01 15.94 5.13
CA GLU A 65 -4.40 15.89 6.46
C GLU A 65 -4.23 14.46 6.98
N ILE A 66 -5.24 13.60 6.79
CA ILE A 66 -5.15 12.19 7.20
C ILE A 66 -4.09 11.45 6.38
N LEU A 67 -4.11 11.59 5.05
CA LEU A 67 -3.11 10.96 4.19
C LEU A 67 -1.71 11.52 4.44
N GLY A 68 -1.59 12.82 4.71
CA GLY A 68 -0.37 13.49 5.11
C GLY A 68 0.17 12.93 6.42
N ALA A 69 -0.66 12.86 7.46
CA ALA A 69 -0.30 12.29 8.76
C ALA A 69 0.06 10.80 8.66
N LEU A 70 -0.63 10.02 7.82
CA LEU A 70 -0.30 8.61 7.57
C LEU A 70 1.02 8.45 6.79
N ARG A 71 1.34 9.37 5.88
CA ARG A 71 2.63 9.40 5.18
C ARG A 71 3.74 9.80 6.15
N ALA A 72 3.56 10.85 6.94
CA ALA A 72 4.52 11.29 7.96
C ALA A 72 4.73 10.23 9.06
N GLY A 73 3.66 9.58 9.53
CA GLY A 73 3.75 8.47 10.48
C GLY A 73 4.42 7.23 9.90
N ARG A 74 4.29 7.00 8.58
CA ARG A 74 5.09 6.00 7.86
C ARG A 74 6.55 6.43 7.73
N GLN A 75 6.85 7.72 7.57
CA GLN A 75 8.21 8.26 7.56
C GLN A 75 8.90 8.15 8.93
N GLY A 76 8.17 8.31 10.04
CA GLY A 76 8.68 8.02 11.39
C GLY A 76 8.94 6.53 11.67
N TYR A 77 8.39 5.63 10.86
CA TYR A 77 8.62 4.17 10.88
C TYR A 77 9.38 3.67 9.62
N GLY A 78 9.89 4.58 8.79
CA GLY A 78 10.35 4.28 7.44
C GLY A 78 10.24 5.49 6.51
N ALA A 79 11.08 6.50 6.74
CA ALA A 79 11.53 7.41 5.70
C ALA A 79 12.02 6.53 4.53
N GLU A 80 11.58 6.62 3.28
CA GLU A 80 10.83 7.62 2.54
C GLU A 80 9.80 6.91 1.62
N ARG A 81 8.77 7.63 1.15
CA ARG A 81 7.96 7.21 -0.01
C ARG A 81 7.45 8.45 -0.75
N GLN A 82 8.18 8.85 -1.78
CA GLN A 82 7.57 9.27 -3.04
C GLN A 82 7.49 8.02 -3.93
N GLY A 83 6.35 7.78 -4.55
CA GLY A 83 6.14 6.55 -5.32
C GLY A 83 4.72 6.43 -5.89
N HIS A 84 4.05 7.57 -6.12
CA HIS A 84 2.71 7.61 -6.69
C HIS A 84 2.73 7.63 -8.24
N GLY A 85 3.90 7.69 -8.89
CA GLY A 85 4.01 7.65 -10.36
C GLY A 85 3.99 6.24 -10.95
N ALA A 86 4.61 5.26 -10.28
CA ALA A 86 4.80 3.92 -10.84
C ALA A 86 3.50 3.10 -10.96
N ALA A 87 2.57 3.22 -10.00
CA ALA A 87 1.33 2.44 -10.01
C ALA A 87 0.36 2.88 -11.12
N ALA A 88 0.28 4.19 -11.39
CA ALA A 88 -0.52 4.72 -12.50
C ALA A 88 0.11 4.38 -13.86
N ALA A 89 1.45 4.38 -13.96
CA ALA A 89 2.16 3.97 -15.16
C ALA A 89 1.98 2.48 -15.47
N ILE A 90 1.98 1.60 -14.47
CA ILE A 90 1.73 0.15 -14.65
C ILE A 90 0.29 -0.10 -15.12
N GLY A 91 -0.70 0.60 -14.56
CA GLY A 91 -2.11 0.48 -14.99
C GLY A 91 -2.32 0.91 -16.44
N ALA A 92 -1.77 2.07 -16.83
CA ALA A 92 -1.86 2.57 -18.20
C ALA A 92 -1.06 1.74 -19.22
N ALA A 93 0.06 1.12 -18.80
CA ALA A 93 0.82 0.21 -19.64
C ALA A 93 0.11 -1.14 -19.83
N ALA A 94 -0.56 -1.66 -18.79
CA ALA A 94 -1.36 -2.88 -18.87
C ALA A 94 -2.57 -2.72 -19.81
N GLU A 95 -3.23 -1.56 -19.77
CA GLU A 95 -4.36 -1.23 -20.65
C GLU A 95 -3.94 -1.12 -22.13
N LYS A 96 -2.68 -0.75 -22.40
CA LYS A 96 -2.10 -0.74 -23.76
C LYS A 96 -1.62 -2.11 -24.24
N LEU A 97 -1.37 -3.06 -23.34
CA LEU A 97 -0.80 -4.36 -23.69
C LEU A 97 -1.88 -5.38 -24.06
N THR A 98 -3.11 -5.18 -23.60
CA THR A 98 -4.25 -6.03 -23.96
C THR A 98 -4.84 -5.59 -25.28
N ASP A 99 -4.70 -6.42 -26.32
CA ASP A 99 -5.35 -6.24 -27.63
C ASP A 99 -6.89 -6.46 -27.59
N GLY A 100 -7.47 -6.55 -26.39
CA GLY A 100 -8.90 -6.72 -26.16
C GLY A 100 -9.41 -8.16 -26.33
N ARG A 101 -8.54 -9.13 -26.65
CA ARG A 101 -8.93 -10.54 -26.77
C ARG A 101 -9.24 -11.16 -25.40
N PRO A 102 -10.24 -12.05 -25.31
CA PRO A 102 -10.54 -12.78 -24.08
C PRO A 102 -9.39 -13.71 -23.71
N LEU A 103 -9.19 -13.95 -22.40
CA LEU A 103 -8.07 -14.73 -21.87
C LEU A 103 -8.03 -16.15 -22.47
N GLU A 104 -9.20 -16.75 -22.69
CA GLU A 104 -9.37 -18.10 -23.21
C GLU A 104 -8.70 -18.30 -24.58
N GLU A 105 -8.66 -17.25 -25.41
CA GLU A 105 -7.99 -17.25 -26.71
C GLU A 105 -6.46 -17.13 -26.60
N LEU A 106 -5.97 -16.63 -25.47
CA LEU A 106 -4.54 -16.42 -25.20
C LEU A 106 -3.88 -17.62 -24.50
N ILE A 107 -4.66 -18.50 -23.86
CA ILE A 107 -4.15 -19.68 -23.14
C ILE A 107 -3.23 -20.56 -24.01
N PRO A 108 -3.56 -20.88 -25.28
CA PRO A 108 -2.74 -21.78 -26.10
C PRO A 108 -1.34 -21.23 -26.43
N THR A 109 -1.20 -19.90 -26.46
CA THR A 109 0.05 -19.21 -26.84
C THR A 109 0.66 -18.44 -25.66
N PHE A 110 0.14 -18.59 -24.45
CA PHE A 110 0.56 -17.82 -23.26
C PHE A 110 2.07 -17.92 -22.96
N TRP A 111 2.64 -19.11 -23.17
CA TRP A 111 4.07 -19.38 -22.94
C TRP A 111 4.95 -19.16 -24.17
N GLN A 112 4.36 -18.73 -25.29
CA GLN A 112 5.12 -18.40 -26.48
C GLN A 112 5.59 -16.95 -26.41
N GLU A 113 6.77 -16.68 -26.94
CA GLU A 113 7.28 -15.32 -27.06
C GLU A 113 6.29 -14.48 -27.89
N GLY A 114 5.81 -13.39 -27.32
CA GLY A 114 4.84 -12.49 -27.95
C GLY A 114 5.49 -11.57 -28.99
N ALA A 115 5.10 -10.29 -28.99
CA ALA A 115 5.80 -9.30 -29.81
C ALA A 115 7.30 -9.28 -29.45
N PRO A 116 8.19 -9.02 -30.44
CA PRO A 116 9.62 -8.99 -30.20
C PRO A 116 9.98 -8.07 -29.02
N LEU A 117 10.85 -8.53 -28.12
CA LEU A 117 11.39 -7.75 -27.00
C LEU A 117 12.29 -6.58 -27.46
N GLU A 118 12.29 -6.25 -28.74
CA GLU A 118 13.03 -5.14 -29.38
C GLU A 118 12.79 -3.79 -28.69
N HIS A 119 11.63 -3.61 -28.04
CA HIS A 119 11.28 -2.39 -27.31
C HIS A 119 11.30 -2.58 -25.78
N PHE A 120 11.74 -3.73 -25.28
CA PHE A 120 11.81 -4.00 -23.85
C PHE A 120 13.06 -3.34 -23.26
N THR A 121 12.89 -2.15 -22.70
CA THR A 121 13.97 -1.46 -21.99
C THR A 121 13.97 -1.86 -20.52
N VAL A 122 15.05 -2.51 -20.08
CA VAL A 122 15.30 -2.76 -18.66
C VAL A 122 16.02 -1.56 -18.08
N SER A 123 15.34 -0.79 -17.23
CA SER A 123 15.97 0.26 -16.43
C SER A 123 16.37 -0.32 -15.08
N ILE A 124 17.65 -0.65 -14.91
CA ILE A 124 18.21 -1.01 -13.61
C ILE A 124 18.56 0.30 -12.90
N ALA A 125 17.97 0.54 -11.73
CA ALA A 125 18.28 1.70 -10.90
C ALA A 125 18.38 1.28 -9.44
N ALA A 126 19.28 1.92 -8.70
CA ALA A 126 19.36 1.72 -7.27
C ALA A 126 18.02 2.08 -6.62
N PRO A 127 17.46 1.22 -5.76
CA PRO A 127 16.20 1.53 -5.12
C PRO A 127 16.39 2.69 -4.14
N GLU A 128 15.58 3.74 -4.27
CA GLU A 128 15.57 4.87 -3.33
C GLU A 128 15.33 4.40 -1.88
N VAL A 129 14.61 3.29 -1.71
CA VAL A 129 14.27 2.73 -0.41
C VAL A 129 14.74 1.29 -0.34
N GLY A 130 15.65 0.97 0.58
CA GLY A 130 16.07 -0.40 0.81
C GLY A 130 14.90 -1.33 1.20
N ALA A 131 14.90 -2.54 0.65
CA ALA A 131 13.95 -3.61 0.95
C ALA A 131 12.46 -3.24 0.79
N VAL A 132 12.08 -2.50 -0.26
CA VAL A 132 10.69 -2.06 -0.51
C VAL A 132 9.69 -3.21 -0.46
N LEU A 133 10.02 -4.35 -1.06
CA LEU A 133 9.14 -5.51 -1.13
C LEU A 133 8.82 -6.04 0.27
N LEU A 134 9.83 -6.21 1.12
CA LEU A 134 9.65 -6.65 2.50
C LEU A 134 8.82 -5.64 3.30
N LYS A 135 9.09 -4.34 3.14
CA LYS A 135 8.32 -3.27 3.79
C LYS A 135 6.86 -3.20 3.33
N ARG A 136 6.55 -3.62 2.09
CA ARG A 136 5.16 -3.68 1.57
C ARG A 136 4.42 -4.91 2.12
N LEU A 137 5.10 -6.05 2.22
CA LEU A 137 4.52 -7.29 2.70
C LEU A 137 4.27 -7.27 4.23
N GLY A 138 5.07 -6.51 4.97
CA GLY A 138 4.96 -6.43 6.42
C GLY A 138 5.59 -7.63 7.12
N ALA A 139 5.25 -7.82 8.40
CA ALA A 139 5.80 -8.93 9.19
C ALA A 139 5.26 -10.28 8.68
N PRO A 140 6.13 -11.27 8.39
CA PRO A 140 5.69 -12.57 7.93
C PRO A 140 4.93 -13.32 9.05
N PRO A 141 4.02 -14.24 8.70
CA PRO A 141 3.20 -14.97 9.68
C PRO A 141 3.98 -16.12 10.36
N LEU A 142 5.19 -15.83 10.85
CA LEU A 142 6.10 -16.80 11.49
C LEU A 142 6.11 -16.71 13.02
N GLY A 143 5.07 -16.11 13.60
CA GLY A 143 4.95 -16.00 15.06
C GLY A 143 6.09 -15.17 15.67
N GLN A 144 6.81 -15.76 16.62
CA GLN A 144 7.86 -15.08 17.38
C GLN A 144 9.10 -14.74 16.52
N ASP A 145 9.35 -15.53 15.48
CA ASP A 145 10.54 -15.40 14.63
C ASP A 145 10.37 -14.34 13.53
N ALA A 146 9.15 -13.79 13.38
CA ALA A 146 8.82 -12.87 12.29
C ALA A 146 9.74 -11.65 12.21
N THR A 147 10.15 -11.12 13.36
CA THR A 147 11.05 -9.96 13.44
C THR A 147 12.46 -10.32 13.00
N GLU A 148 12.98 -11.45 13.47
CA GLU A 148 14.32 -11.93 13.14
C GLU A 148 14.44 -12.28 11.66
N VAL A 149 13.44 -13.00 11.13
CA VAL A 149 13.39 -13.34 9.70
C VAL A 149 13.30 -12.07 8.84
N SER A 150 12.49 -11.09 9.24
CA SER A 150 12.42 -9.81 8.53
C SER A 150 13.75 -9.06 8.52
N ALA A 151 14.48 -9.08 9.64
CA ALA A 151 15.80 -8.44 9.74
C ALA A 151 16.83 -9.15 8.85
N THR A 152 16.87 -10.48 8.90
CA THR A 152 17.75 -11.31 8.06
C THR A 152 17.47 -11.07 6.58
N LEU A 153 16.20 -11.16 6.16
CA LEU A 153 15.81 -10.90 4.77
C LEU A 153 16.15 -9.47 4.33
N THR A 154 15.97 -8.47 5.20
CA THR A 154 16.34 -7.08 4.89
C THR A 154 17.83 -6.96 4.61
N ARG A 155 18.68 -7.60 5.42
CA ARG A 155 20.13 -7.63 5.22
C ARG A 155 20.51 -8.36 3.94
N THR A 156 19.93 -9.53 3.69
CA THR A 156 20.18 -10.30 2.47
C THR A 156 19.79 -9.51 1.22
N TYR A 157 18.63 -8.86 1.22
CA TYR A 157 18.20 -8.00 0.11
C TYR A 157 19.16 -6.86 -0.14
N ALA A 158 19.72 -6.23 0.91
CA ALA A 158 20.70 -5.17 0.74
C ALA A 158 21.97 -5.67 0.03
N ILE A 159 22.50 -6.82 0.45
CA ILE A 159 23.71 -7.43 -0.15
C ILE A 159 23.46 -7.85 -1.60
N VAL A 160 22.33 -8.51 -1.87
CA VAL A 160 21.99 -8.94 -3.24
C VAL A 160 21.78 -7.72 -4.14
N THR A 161 21.15 -6.66 -3.63
CA THR A 161 20.95 -5.43 -4.40
C THR A 161 22.27 -4.75 -4.73
N SER A 162 23.21 -4.65 -3.78
CA SER A 162 24.52 -4.03 -4.07
C SER A 162 25.28 -4.84 -5.11
N GLN A 163 25.36 -6.17 -4.95
CA GLN A 163 26.03 -7.04 -5.93
C GLN A 163 25.37 -6.98 -7.31
N ALA A 164 24.04 -6.90 -7.39
CA ALA A 164 23.34 -6.77 -8.65
C ALA A 164 23.62 -5.44 -9.35
N LEU A 165 23.75 -4.34 -8.59
CA LEU A 165 24.14 -3.03 -9.14
C LEU A 165 25.61 -3.03 -9.58
N ASP A 166 26.50 -3.63 -8.79
CA ASP A 166 27.91 -3.79 -9.15
C ASP A 166 28.06 -4.63 -10.44
N LEU A 167 27.28 -5.71 -10.59
CA LEU A 167 27.26 -6.49 -11.83
C LEU A 167 26.69 -5.73 -13.02
N ALA A 168 25.69 -4.87 -12.79
CA ALA A 168 25.03 -4.11 -13.84
C ALA A 168 25.87 -2.91 -14.32
N PHE A 169 26.72 -2.33 -13.47
CA PHE A 169 27.42 -1.06 -13.73
C PHE A 169 28.92 -1.06 -13.44
N GLY A 170 29.47 -2.08 -12.78
CA GLY A 170 30.86 -2.14 -12.31
C GLY A 170 31.84 -2.75 -13.32
N GLY A 171 31.48 -2.81 -14.60
CA GLY A 171 32.29 -3.41 -15.67
C GLY A 171 32.87 -2.38 -16.64
N GLU A 172 33.57 -1.36 -16.15
CA GLU A 172 34.43 -0.48 -16.95
C GLU A 172 35.66 -0.06 -16.14
N GLU A 173 36.57 -1.00 -15.84
CA GLU A 173 37.98 -0.66 -15.55
C GLU A 173 38.87 -1.89 -15.78
N GLU A 174 39.72 -1.76 -16.80
CA GLU A 174 41.05 -2.39 -17.01
C GLU A 174 41.13 -3.85 -17.55
N ASP A 175 41.45 -3.96 -18.85
CA ASP A 175 42.72 -4.59 -19.29
C ASP A 175 43.00 -4.24 -20.78
N GLU A 176 43.63 -3.08 -21.03
CA GLU A 176 44.34 -2.83 -22.28
C GLU A 176 45.83 -3.14 -22.02
N PRO A 177 46.38 -4.26 -22.52
CA PRO A 177 47.79 -4.56 -22.31
C PRO A 177 48.63 -3.58 -23.12
N ALA A 178 49.33 -2.68 -22.44
CA ALA A 178 50.36 -1.84 -23.05
C ALA A 178 51.49 -2.75 -23.57
N THR A 179 51.41 -3.08 -24.85
CA THR A 179 52.52 -3.57 -25.65
C THR A 179 53.35 -2.39 -26.15
N ALA A 180 54.61 -2.33 -25.70
CA ALA A 180 55.85 -2.03 -26.46
C ALA A 180 56.92 -1.39 -25.57
#